data_AF-A0A260ZSQ5-F1
#
_entry.id   AF-A0A260ZSQ5-F1
#
_cell.length_a   1.000
_cell.length_b   1.000
_cell.length_c   1.000
_cell.angle_alpha   90.00
_cell.angle_beta   90.00
_cell.angle_gamma   90.00
#
_symmetry.space_group_name_H-M   'P 1'
#
loop_
_entity.id
_entity.type
_entity.pdbx_description
1 polymer ?
#
loop_
_entity_poly.entity_id
_entity_poly.type
_entity_poly.pdbx_seq_one_letter_code
_entity_poly.pdbx_strand_id
1 'polypeptide(L)'
;MEIPKKECPKPREDGEWVIETETVLKLISSNGTSMQISEPCRYGHPRYPRGWGWKDFISWKRLEKSYIVDGSVTVEAHVTITKMEGFGKEDL
;
A
#
# COMPACT_ATOMS: atom_id res chain seq x y z
N MET A 1 -24.04 25.51 -32.27
CA MET A 1 -22.97 24.50 -32.14
C MET A 1 -23.02 23.99 -30.72
N GLU A 2 -23.48 22.76 -30.50
CA GLU A 2 -23.45 22.13 -29.17
C GLU A 2 -22.10 21.43 -28.98
N ILE A 3 -21.45 21.69 -27.84
CA ILE A 3 -20.21 21.03 -27.46
C ILE A 3 -20.58 19.63 -26.95
N PRO A 4 -20.01 18.53 -27.48
CA PRO A 4 -20.35 17.19 -27.01
C PRO A 4 -19.97 17.08 -25.54
N LYS A 5 -20.94 16.74 -24.68
CA LYS A 5 -20.64 16.33 -23.31
C LYS A 5 -19.79 15.06 -23.38
N LYS A 6 -18.51 15.18 -23.07
CA LYS A 6 -17.63 14.03 -22.91
C LYS A 6 -18.04 13.34 -21.61
N GLU A 7 -18.80 12.26 -21.71
CA GLU A 7 -19.16 11.46 -20.54
C GLU A 7 -17.89 10.90 -19.93
N CYS A 8 -17.73 11.08 -18.61
CA CYS A 8 -16.68 10.41 -17.88
C CYS A 8 -16.93 8.90 -17.95
N PRO A 9 -15.92 8.07 -18.26
CA PRO A 9 -16.06 6.63 -18.19
C PRO A 9 -16.60 6.25 -16.81
N LYS A 10 -17.62 5.41 -16.79
CA LYS A 10 -18.10 4.82 -15.54
C LYS A 10 -16.95 4.02 -14.92
N PRO A 11 -16.72 4.09 -13.60
CA PRO A 11 -15.80 3.19 -12.93
C PRO A 11 -16.18 1.75 -13.30
N ARG A 12 -15.19 0.90 -13.62
CA ARG A 12 -15.44 -0.54 -13.74
C ARG A 12 -15.96 -1.02 -12.38
N GLU A 13 -17.00 -1.85 -12.40
CA GLU A 13 -17.33 -2.64 -11.21
C GLU A 13 -16.14 -3.57 -10.95
N ASP A 14 -15.68 -3.59 -9.69
CA ASP A 14 -14.59 -4.46 -9.30
C ASP A 14 -15.07 -5.91 -9.41
N GLY A 15 -14.50 -6.68 -10.34
CA GLY A 15 -14.69 -8.12 -10.39
C GLY A 15 -14.07 -8.81 -9.17
N GLU A 16 -14.23 -10.13 -9.06
CA GLU A 16 -13.47 -10.89 -8.07
C GLU A 16 -11.97 -10.86 -8.41
N TRP A 17 -11.16 -10.37 -7.47
CA TRP A 17 -9.70 -10.33 -7.65
C TRP A 17 -8.98 -10.56 -6.33
N VAL A 18 -7.75 -11.07 -6.43
CA VAL A 18 -6.85 -11.32 -5.30
C VAL A 18 -5.42 -10.95 -5.71
N ILE A 19 -4.73 -10.22 -4.84
CA ILE A 19 -3.29 -9.94 -4.95
C ILE A 19 -2.61 -10.44 -3.69
N GLU A 20 -1.62 -11.31 -3.85
CA GLU A 20 -0.73 -11.73 -2.77
C GLU A 20 0.60 -10.99 -2.91
N THR A 21 1.14 -10.51 -1.80
CA THR A 21 2.40 -9.76 -1.79
C THR A 21 3.27 -10.17 -0.62
N GLU A 22 4.59 -10.08 -0.77
CA GLU A 22 5.52 -9.91 0.34
C GLU A 22 5.73 -8.42 0.56
N THR A 23 5.26 -7.88 1.69
CA THR A 23 5.37 -6.44 1.99
C THR A 23 6.39 -6.22 3.10
N VAL A 24 7.31 -5.28 2.87
CA VAL A 24 8.24 -4.76 3.88
C VAL A 24 7.96 -3.27 4.07
N LEU A 25 7.71 -2.86 5.30
CA LEU A 25 7.59 -1.45 5.67
C LEU A 25 8.80 -1.05 6.51
N LYS A 26 9.48 0.01 6.10
CA LYS A 26 10.71 0.50 6.72
C LYS A 26 10.52 1.93 7.21
N LEU A 27 10.91 2.17 8.45
CA LEU A 27 10.96 3.49 9.07
C LEU A 27 12.41 3.96 9.09
N ILE A 28 12.69 5.09 8.45
CA ILE A 28 14.05 5.60 8.24
C ILE A 28 14.33 6.71 9.26
N SER A 29 15.45 6.63 9.96
CA SER A 29 15.91 7.68 10.88
C SER A 29 16.99 8.57 10.25
N SER A 30 17.25 9.73 10.85
CA SER A 30 18.28 10.68 10.40
C SER A 30 19.71 10.15 10.46
N ASN A 31 20.00 9.19 11.35
CA ASN A 31 21.35 8.66 11.53
C ASN A 31 21.65 7.44 10.63
N GLY A 32 20.79 7.17 9.65
CA GLY A 32 20.90 6.04 8.73
C GLY A 32 20.44 4.69 9.32
N THR A 33 20.06 4.63 10.60
CA THR A 33 19.42 3.43 11.14
C THR A 33 17.98 3.32 10.66
N SER A 34 17.46 2.10 10.62
CA SER A 34 16.08 1.86 10.24
C SER A 34 15.45 0.75 11.07
N MET A 35 14.14 0.84 11.24
CA MET A 35 13.29 -0.26 11.68
C MET A 35 12.59 -0.82 10.45
N GLN A 36 12.41 -2.12 10.37
CA GLN A 36 11.56 -2.73 9.36
C GLN A 36 10.62 -3.76 9.98
N ILE A 37 9.44 -3.89 9.40
CA ILE A 37 8.51 -4.99 9.62
C ILE A 37 8.17 -5.58 8.26
N SER A 38 7.90 -6.88 8.22
CA SER A 38 7.54 -7.56 6.99
C SER A 38 6.49 -8.61 7.24
N GLU A 39 5.55 -8.74 6.31
CA GLU A 39 4.60 -9.84 6.31
C GLU A 39 4.08 -10.14 4.89
N PRO A 40 3.65 -11.37 4.64
CA PRO A 40 2.83 -11.68 3.49
C PRO A 40 1.45 -11.05 3.66
N CYS A 41 1.01 -10.25 2.69
CA CYS A 41 -0.31 -9.62 2.67
C CYS A 41 -1.19 -10.22 1.57
N ARG A 42 -2.50 -10.26 1.82
CA ARG A 42 -3.53 -10.58 0.83
C ARG A 42 -4.51 -9.43 0.70
N TYR A 43 -4.63 -8.94 -0.51
CA TYR A 43 -5.62 -7.93 -0.92
C TYR A 43 -6.61 -8.56 -1.88
N GLY A 44 -7.82 -8.04 -1.95
CA GLY A 44 -8.82 -8.60 -2.85
C GLY A 44 -10.20 -8.00 -2.72
N HIS A 45 -11.04 -8.28 -3.69
CA HIS A 45 -12.47 -7.99 -3.65
C HIS A 45 -13.25 -9.27 -4.03
N PRO A 46 -14.39 -9.56 -3.39
CA PRO A 46 -14.93 -8.94 -2.17
C PRO A 46 -14.34 -9.52 -0.87
N ARG A 47 -13.45 -10.51 -0.96
CA ARG A 47 -13.11 -11.40 0.16
C ARG A 47 -12.03 -10.89 1.11
N TYR A 48 -11.21 -9.95 0.67
CA TYR A 48 -10.04 -9.48 1.41
C TYR A 48 -10.10 -7.96 1.57
N PRO A 49 -9.32 -7.38 2.50
CA PRO A 49 -9.27 -5.93 2.63
C PRO A 49 -8.55 -5.30 1.43
N ARG A 50 -8.94 -4.07 1.07
CA ARG A 50 -8.26 -3.28 0.05
C ARG A 50 -6.98 -2.60 0.56
N GLY A 51 -6.73 -2.66 1.86
CA GLY A 51 -5.57 -2.07 2.51
C GLY A 51 -5.17 -2.88 3.74
N TRP A 52 -3.90 -2.79 4.12
CA TRP A 52 -3.34 -3.54 5.23
C TRP A 52 -2.34 -2.68 6.02
N GLY A 53 -2.17 -2.99 7.30
CA GLY A 53 -1.22 -2.33 8.16
C GLY A 53 -1.11 -2.99 9.53
N TRP A 54 -0.13 -2.59 10.31
CA TRP A 54 0.15 -3.15 11.63
C TRP A 54 -0.44 -2.28 12.72
N LYS A 55 -1.28 -2.88 13.58
CA LYS A 55 -1.80 -2.20 14.76
C LYS A 55 -0.69 -1.73 15.70
N ASP A 56 0.32 -2.58 15.89
CA ASP A 56 1.44 -2.35 16.81
C ASP A 56 2.77 -2.24 16.06
N PHE A 57 2.85 -1.30 15.10
CA PHE A 57 4.08 -1.08 14.30
C PHE A 57 5.22 -0.48 15.15
N ILE A 58 4.96 0.63 15.83
CA ILE A 58 5.91 1.35 16.67
C ILE A 58 5.17 2.16 17.73
N SER A 59 5.75 2.28 18.94
CA SER A 59 5.19 3.18 19.95
C SER A 59 5.47 4.64 19.60
N TRP A 60 4.51 5.52 19.89
CA TRP A 60 4.66 6.98 19.69
C TRP A 60 5.93 7.53 20.33
N LYS A 61 6.22 7.15 21.57
CA LYS A 61 7.44 7.55 22.28
C LYS A 61 8.72 7.19 21.53
N ARG A 62 8.76 6.03 20.85
CA ARG A 62 9.92 5.60 20.06
C ARG A 62 9.96 6.30 18.70
N LEU A 63 8.82 6.49 18.06
CA LEU A 63 8.69 7.23 16.80
C LEU A 63 9.25 8.66 16.96
N GLU A 64 8.77 9.40 17.95
CA GLU A 64 9.18 10.78 18.23
C GLU A 64 10.66 10.90 18.57
N LYS A 65 11.18 9.98 19.39
CA LYS A 65 12.58 10.04 19.85
C LYS A 65 13.59 9.70 18.76
N SER A 66 13.25 8.79 17.85
CA SER A 66 14.26 8.12 17.01
C SER A 66 14.03 8.24 15.51
N TYR A 67 12.84 8.62 15.05
CA TYR A 67 12.48 8.56 13.63
C TYR A 67 11.83 9.84 13.10
N ILE A 68 11.43 10.78 13.96
CA ILE A 68 11.06 12.12 13.52
C ILE A 68 12.33 12.91 13.21
N VAL A 69 12.41 13.44 11.99
CA VAL A 69 13.49 14.30 11.51
C VAL A 69 12.86 15.59 10.99
N ASP A 70 13.22 16.72 11.60
CA ASP A 70 12.68 18.05 11.25
C ASP A 70 11.13 18.08 11.19
N GLY A 71 10.49 17.41 12.15
CA GLY A 71 9.03 17.33 12.25
C GLY A 71 8.36 16.35 11.27
N SER A 72 9.14 15.64 10.46
CA SER A 72 8.65 14.70 9.44
C SER A 72 9.06 13.26 9.75
N VAL A 73 8.32 12.30 9.21
CA VAL A 73 8.64 10.87 9.29
C VAL A 73 8.77 10.32 7.87
N THR A 74 9.84 9.57 7.61
CA THR A 74 10.03 8.88 6.33
C THR A 74 9.71 7.40 6.48
N VAL A 75 8.73 6.94 5.70
CA VAL A 75 8.32 5.54 5.59
C VAL A 75 8.56 5.07 4.16
N GLU A 76 9.22 3.93 4.00
CA GLU A 76 9.43 3.26 2.72
C GLU A 76 8.68 1.94 2.73
N ALA A 77 7.89 1.68 1.68
CA ALA A 77 7.20 0.41 1.49
C ALA A 77 7.80 -0.30 0.27
N HIS A 78 8.33 -1.50 0.49
CA HIS A 78 8.75 -2.41 -0.57
C HIS A 78 7.74 -3.54 -0.68
N VAL A 79 7.00 -3.56 -1.78
CA VAL A 79 5.93 -4.54 -2.02
C VAL A 79 6.32 -5.41 -3.21
N THR A 80 6.53 -6.69 -2.96
CA THR A 80 6.74 -7.69 -4.02
C THR A 80 5.43 -8.41 -4.28
N ILE A 81 4.86 -8.24 -5.47
CA ILE A 81 3.68 -9.01 -5.87
C ILE A 81 4.11 -10.44 -6.19
N THR A 82 3.55 -11.41 -5.48
CA THR A 82 3.86 -12.83 -5.68
C THR A 82 2.80 -13.55 -6.50
N LYS A 83 1.55 -13.06 -6.46
CA LYS A 83 0.42 -13.64 -7.19
C LYS A 83 -0.64 -12.60 -7.49
N MET A 84 -1.26 -12.70 -8.66
CA MET A 84 -2.42 -11.90 -9.06
C MET A 84 -3.46 -12.79 -9.74
N GLU A 85 -4.72 -12.68 -9.31
CA GLU A 85 -5.87 -13.38 -9.87
C GLU A 85 -7.01 -12.38 -10.12
N GLY A 86 -7.79 -12.59 -11.18
CA GLY A 86 -8.91 -11.70 -11.54
C GLY A 86 -8.54 -10.52 -12.44
N PHE A 87 -7.30 -10.44 -12.91
CA PHE A 87 -6.82 -9.40 -13.84
C PHE A 87 -6.64 -9.99 -15.25
N GLY A 88 -7.07 -9.27 -16.28
CA GLY A 88 -6.89 -9.66 -17.68
C GLY A 88 -5.41 -9.55 -18.10
N LYS A 89 -5.02 -10.25 -19.18
CA LYS A 89 -3.65 -10.12 -19.72
C LYS A 89 -3.39 -8.74 -20.32
N GLU A 90 -4.46 -8.07 -20.72
CA GLU A 90 -4.51 -6.69 -21.18
C GLU A 90 -4.26 -5.65 -20.06
N ASP A 91 -4.33 -6.07 -18.79
CA ASP A 91 -4.11 -5.22 -17.62
C ASP A 91 -2.69 -5.40 -17.01
N LEU A 92 -1.81 -6.18 -17.67
CA LEU A 92 -0.41 -6.45 -17.29
C LEU A 92 0.61 -5.67 -18.13
#